data_AF-A0A497AH33-F1
#
_entry.id   AF-A0A497AH33-F1
#
_cell.length_a   1.000
_cell.length_b   1.000
_cell.length_c   1.000
_cell.angle_alpha   90.00
_cell.angle_beta   90.00
_cell.angle_gamma   90.00
#
_symmetry.space_group_name_H-M   'P 1'
#
loop_
_entity.id
_entity.type
_entity.pdbx_description
1 polymer ?
#
loop_
_entity_poly.entity_id
_entity_poly.type
_entity_poly.pdbx_seq_one_letter_code
_entity_poly.pdbx_strand_id
1 'polypeptide(L)' 'MNWLLLIWVLICLAVALPLQVSIRRQVFLVSYLFTSNLERTLGLFGLLMLPGTLLHEGGHILAALLMGSRPSGLSLLP' A
#
# COMPACT_ATOMS: atom_id res chain seq x y z
N MET A 1 -25.24 -0.56 -16.90
CA MET A 1 -23.90 -0.35 -16.31
C MET A 1 -23.86 1.07 -15.77
N ASN A 2 -23.64 1.28 -14.48
CA ASN A 2 -23.70 2.62 -13.88
C ASN A 2 -22.40 3.37 -14.15
N TRP A 3 -22.32 4.03 -15.31
CA TRP A 3 -21.17 4.83 -15.74
C TRP A 3 -20.78 5.92 -14.73
N LEU A 4 -21.76 6.48 -14.02
CA LEU A 4 -21.54 7.43 -12.92
C LEU A 4 -20.65 6.85 -11.80
N LEU A 5 -20.88 5.59 -11.44
CA LEU A 5 -20.10 4.88 -10.41
C LEU A 5 -18.66 4.65 -10.87
N LEU A 6 -18.48 4.28 -12.14
CA LEU A 6 -17.15 4.11 -12.72
C LEU A 6 -16.38 5.44 -12.76
N ILE A 7 -17.02 6.51 -13.23
CA ILE A 7 -16.42 7.86 -13.27
C ILE A 7 -16.04 8.31 -11.87
N TRP A 8 -16.90 8.07 -10.88
CA TRP A 8 -16.62 8.37 -9.48
C TRP A 8 -15.37 7.64 -8.97
N VAL A 9 -15.27 6.32 -9.21
CA VAL A 9 -14.10 5.53 -8.84
C VAL A 9 -12.83 6.04 -9.50
N LEU A 10 -12.89 6.39 -10.80
CA LEU A 10 -11.75 6.92 -11.53
C LEU A 10 -11.27 8.27 -10.97
N ILE A 11 -12.20 9.16 -10.59
CA ILE A 11 -11.86 10.43 -9.93
C ILE A 11 -11.21 10.17 -8.57
N CYS A 12 -11.79 9.28 -7.75
CA CYS A 12 -11.21 8.90 -6.46
C CYS A 12 -9.78 8.35 -6.63
N LEU A 13 -9.55 7.47 -7.61
CA LEU A 13 -8.21 6.93 -7.92
C LEU A 13 -7.25 8.03 -8.36
N ALA A 14 -7.68 8.92 -9.26
CA ALA A 14 -6.86 10.02 -9.77
C ALA A 14 -6.37 10.95 -8.63
N VAL A 15 -7.17 11.13 -7.58
CA VAL A 15 -6.79 11.91 -6.39
C VAL A 15 -5.98 11.07 -5.39
N ALA A 16 -6.39 9.83 -5.14
CA ALA A 16 -5.79 8.99 -4.11
C ALA A 16 -4.35 8.57 -4.46
N LEU A 17 -4.08 8.24 -5.73
CA LEU A 17 -2.75 7.79 -6.17
C LEU A 17 -1.63 8.83 -5.94
N PRO A 18 -1.74 10.09 -6.39
CA PRO A 18 -0.70 11.08 -6.14
C PRO A 18 -0.57 11.43 -4.66
N LEU A 19 -1.67 11.40 -3.91
CA LEU A 19 -1.66 11.61 -2.46
C LEU A 19 -0.90 10.49 -1.75
N GLN A 20 -1.15 9.24 -2.13
CA GLN A 20 -0.45 8.06 -1.60
C GLN A 20 1.05 8.13 -1.88
N VAL A 21 1.46 8.51 -3.10
CA VAL A 21 2.88 8.69 -3.45
C VAL A 21 3.51 9.78 -2.59
N SER A 22 2.82 10.92 -2.44
CA SER A 22 3.30 12.05 -1.65
C SER A 22 3.47 11.69 -0.17
N ILE A 23 2.48 11.01 0.42
CA ILE A 23 2.51 10.56 1.81
C ILE A 23 3.65 9.57 2.02
N ARG A 24 3.79 8.55 1.16
CA ARG A 24 4.90 7.58 1.28
C ARG A 24 6.26 8.27 1.26
N ARG A 25 6.46 9.21 0.32
CA ARG A 25 7.71 9.98 0.24
C ARG A 25 7.94 10.81 1.51
N GLN A 26 6.93 11.49 2.02
CA GLN A 26 7.06 12.28 3.25
C GLN A 26 7.36 11.39 4.46
N VAL A 27 6.67 10.25 4.62
CA VAL A 27 6.94 9.31 5.72
C VAL A 27 8.37 8.79 5.65
N PHE A 28 8.87 8.44 4.46
CA PHE A 28 10.27 8.03 4.29
C PHE A 28 11.23 9.16 4.68
N LEU A 29 11.01 10.38 4.19
CA LEU A 29 11.87 11.52 4.49
C LEU A 29 11.87 11.87 5.98
N VAL A 30 10.71 11.88 6.62
CA VAL A 30 10.59 12.11 8.06
C VAL A 30 11.31 11.01 8.84
N SER A 31 11.12 9.74 8.45
CA SER A 31 11.84 8.59 9.05
C SER A 31 13.36 8.74 8.90
N TYR A 32 13.82 9.23 7.75
CA TYR A 32 15.23 9.49 7.49
C TYR A 32 15.78 10.64 8.33
N LEU A 33 15.03 11.73 8.48
CA LEU A 33 15.41 12.84 9.34
C LEU A 33 15.56 12.40 10.81
N PHE A 34 14.66 11.56 11.30
CA PHE A 34 14.72 11.06 12.69
C PHE A 34 15.88 10.10 12.94
N THR A 35 16.20 9.24 11.99
CA THR A 35 17.20 8.19 12.20
C THR A 35 18.59 8.55 11.69
N SER A 36 18.68 9.48 10.73
CA SER A 36 19.89 9.87 9.98
C SER A 36 20.70 8.68 9.45
N ASN A 37 20.06 7.53 9.27
CA ASN A 37 20.67 6.27 8.91
C ASN A 37 19.71 5.48 8.03
N LEU A 38 20.16 5.11 6.83
CA LEU A 38 19.32 4.48 5.82
C LEU A 38 18.73 3.13 6.27
N GLU A 39 19.51 2.31 6.96
CA GLU A 39 19.08 1.00 7.43
C GLU A 39 17.95 1.13 8.48
N ARG A 40 18.17 1.99 9.47
CA ARG A 40 17.14 2.30 10.50
C ARG A 40 15.91 2.96 9.90
N THR A 41 16.08 3.80 8.87
CA THR A 41 14.98 4.42 8.13
C THR A 41 14.11 3.38 7.47
N LEU A 42 14.73 2.41 6.76
CA LEU A 42 14.00 1.35 6.08
C LEU A 42 13.23 0.48 7.08
N GLY A 43 13.82 0.18 8.24
CA GLY A 43 13.14 -0.51 9.33
C GLY A 43 11.92 0.26 9.85
N LEU A 44 12.08 1.55 10.17
CA LEU A 44 11.00 2.40 10.69
C LEU A 44 9.89 2.61 9.64
N PHE A 45 10.28 2.91 8.40
CA PHE A 45 9.37 3.10 7.29
C PHE A 45 8.57 1.81 7.01
N GLY A 46 9.26 0.67 6.97
CA GLY A 46 8.64 -0.64 6.80
C GLY A 46 7.64 -0.93 7.92
N LEU A 47 8.00 -0.65 9.17
CA LEU A 47 7.12 -0.84 10.33
C LEU A 47 5.86 0.04 10.25
N LEU A 48 6.00 1.31 9.84
CA LEU A 48 4.88 2.24 9.69
C LEU A 48 3.95 1.84 8.54
N MET A 49 4.50 1.28 7.46
CA MET A 49 3.73 0.84 6.29
C MET A 49 3.15 -0.56 6.43
N LEU A 50 3.67 -1.36 7.37
CA LEU A 50 3.32 -2.76 7.60
C LEU A 50 1.80 -3.02 7.68
N PRO A 51 1.00 -2.23 8.42
CA PRO A 51 -0.45 -2.45 8.46
C PRO A 51 -1.11 -2.36 7.08
N GLY A 52 -0.66 -1.42 6.24
CA GLY A 52 -1.16 -1.27 4.87
C GLY A 52 -0.71 -2.43 3.97
N THR A 53 0.53 -2.88 4.10
CA THR A 53 1.06 -4.04 3.35
C THR A 53 0.32 -5.32 3.71
N LEU A 54 0.03 -5.55 5.00
CA LEU A 54 -0.77 -6.70 5.44
C LEU A 54 -2.20 -6.65 4.92
N LEU A 55 -2.82 -5.47 4.92
CA LEU A 55 -4.18 -5.31 4.38
C LEU A 55 -4.21 -5.59 2.87
N HIS A 56 -3.19 -5.13 2.13
CA HIS A 56 -3.04 -5.39 0.70
C HIS A 56 -2.88 -6.88 0.40
N GLU A 57 -1.92 -7.53 1.06
CA GLU A 57 -1.63 -8.95 0.83
C GLU A 57 -2.77 -9.85 1.32
N GLY A 58 -3.39 -9.50 2.45
CA GLY A 58 -4.61 -10.14 2.93
C GLY A 58 -5.74 -10.05 1.91
N GLY A 59 -5.87 -8.91 1.22
CA GLY A 59 -6.79 -8.74 0.10
C GLY A 59 -6.52 -9.69 -1.07
N HIS A 60 -5.25 -9.89 -1.44
CA HIS A 60 -4.86 -10.89 -2.46
C HIS A 60 -5.22 -12.31 -2.04
N ILE A 61 -4.95 -12.66 -0.79
CA ILE A 61 -5.33 -13.98 -0.25
C ILE A 61 -6.85 -14.16 -0.31
N LEU A 62 -7.61 -13.16 0.11
CA LEU A 62 -9.07 -13.19 0.10
C LEU A 62 -9.60 -13.31 -1.33
N ALA A 63 -9.04 -12.55 -2.28
CA ALA A 63 -9.38 -12.64 -3.69
C ALA A 63 -9.05 -14.01 -4.29
N ALA A 64 -7.89 -14.58 -3.98
CA ALA A 64 -7.48 -15.91 -4.42
C ALA A 64 -8.43 -17.00 -3.88
N LEU A 65 -8.76 -16.93 -2.59
CA LEU A 65 -9.73 -17.84 -1.96
C LEU A 65 -11.11 -17.75 -2.63
N LEU A 66 -11.59 -16.54 -2.91
CA LEU A 66 -12.86 -16.33 -3.61
C LEU A 66 -12.86 -16.83 -5.05
N MET A 67 -11.71 -16.77 -5.74
CA MET A 67 -11.53 -17.32 -7.09
C MET A 67 -11.23 -18.83 -7.10
N GLY A 68 -11.14 -19.48 -5.94
CA GLY A 68 -10.80 -20.91 -5.83
C GLY A 68 -9.35 -21.23 -6.19
N SER A 69 -8.47 -20.23 -6.28
CA SER A 69 -7.04 -20.41 -6.53
C SER A 69 -6.28 -20.54 -5.20
N ARG A 70 -5.09 -21.17 -5.26
CA ARG A 70 -4.22 -21.29 -4.08
C ARG A 70 -3.49 -19.95 -3.86
N PRO A 71 -3.54 -19.36 -2.65
CA PRO A 71 -2.79 -18.15 -2.37
C PRO A 71 -1.28 -18.42 -2.49
N SER A 72 -0.58 -17.58 -3.26
CA SER A 72 0.87 -17.66 -3.43
C SER A 72 1.60 -16.99 -2.26
N GLY A 73 1.51 -17.56 -1.06
CA GLY A 73 2.25 -17.10 0.12
C GLY A 73 1.92 -15.67 0.58
N LEU A 74 2.62 -15.21 1.63
CA LEU A 74 2.65 -13.82 2.07
C LEU A 74 4.00 -13.24 1.65
N SER A 75 4.02 -12.27 0.76
CA SER A 75 5.24 -11.49 0.48
C SER A 75 5.16 -10.11 1.15
N LEU A 76 6.15 -9.78 1.96
CA LEU A 76 6.32 -8.42 2.51
C LEU A 76 6.96 -7.46 1.50
N LEU A 77 7.45 -8.00 0.38
CA LEU A 77 7.94 -7.27 -0.77
C LEU A 77 6.86 -7.33 -1.86
N PRO A 78 6.36 -6.19 -2.37
CA PRO A 78 5.43 -6.16 -3.49
C PRO A 78 6.07 -6.71 -4.78
#